data_AF-A0AA96WVQ4-F1
#
_entry.id   AF-A0AA96WVQ4-F1
#
_cell.length_a   1.000
_cell.length_b   1.000
_cell.length_c   1.000
_cell.angle_alpha   90.00
_cell.angle_beta   90.00
_cell.angle_gamma   90.00
#
_symmetry.space_group_name_H-M   'P 1'
#
loop_
_entity.id
_entity.type
_entity.pdbx_description
1 polymer ?
#
loop_
_entity_poly.entity_id
_entity_poly.type
_entity_poly.pdbx_seq_one_letter_code
_entity_poly.pdbx_strand_id
1 'polypeptide(L)' 'MEGAYSRRINIQHRLVYEVIESENTVKILRMWTHYE' A
#
# COMPACT_ATOMS: atom_id res chain seq x y z
N MET A 1 10.45 2.24 -8.03
CA MET A 1 9.16 1.55 -8.21
C MET A 1 8.16 2.62 -8.60
N GLU A 2 8.13 2.98 -9.87
CA GLU A 2 7.13 3.90 -10.41
C GLU A 2 5.78 3.15 -10.41
N GLY A 3 4.76 3.70 -9.74
CA GLY A 3 3.40 3.14 -9.71
C GLY A 3 2.90 2.60 -8.36
N ALA A 4 3.78 2.37 -7.38
CA ALA A 4 3.34 1.95 -6.05
C ALA A 4 2.95 3.16 -5.18
N TYR A 5 1.71 3.18 -4.71
CA TYR A 5 1.20 4.19 -3.78
C TYR A 5 1.43 3.75 -2.34
N SER A 6 1.64 4.73 -1.47
CA SER A 6 1.78 4.47 -0.04
C SER A 6 0.93 5.40 0.80
N ARG A 7 0.12 4.81 1.70
CA ARG A 7 -0.82 5.53 2.56
C ARG A 7 -0.65 5.11 4.01
N ARG A 8 -0.62 6.07 4.93
CA ARG A 8 -0.66 5.77 6.38
C ARG A 8 -2.06 5.32 6.75
N ILE A 9 -2.15 4.22 7.51
CA ILE A 9 -3.40 3.74 8.11
C ILE A 9 -3.54 4.32 9.52
N ASN A 10 -2.43 4.44 10.24
CA ASN A 10 -2.34 5.13 11.53
C ASN A 10 -0.90 5.71 11.69
N ILE A 11 -0.56 6.25 12.86
CA ILE A 11 0.74 6.88 13.11
C ILE A 11 1.93 5.93 12.90
N GLN A 12 1.74 4.64 13.18
CA GLN A 12 2.76 3.59 13.09
C GLN A 12 2.70 2.79 11.79
N HIS A 13 1.54 2.69 11.14
CA HIS A 13 1.32 1.72 10.07
C HIS A 13 1.19 2.37 8.70
N ARG A 14 1.84 1.75 7.71
CA ARG A 14 1.83 2.21 6.32
C ARG A 14 1.46 1.06 5.39
N LEU A 15 0.41 1.29 4.60
CA LEU A 15 0.00 0.45 3.49
C LEU A 15 0.78 0.85 2.25
N VAL A 16 1.23 -0.13 1.48
CA VAL A 16 1.70 0.09 0.12
C VAL A 16 0.87 -0.78 -0.81
N TYR A 17 0.34 -0.15 -1.84
CA TYR A 17 -0.59 -0.75 -2.77
C TYR A 17 -0.36 -0.21 -4.17
N GLU A 18 -0.90 -0.92 -5.15
CA GLU A 18 -0.91 -0.54 -6.56
C GLU A 18 -2.36 -0.56 -7.05
N VAL A 19 -2.71 0.40 -7.91
CA VAL A 19 -4.03 0.43 -8.55
C VAL A 19 -3.88 -0.08 -9.98
N ILE A 20 -4.56 -1.17 -10.29
CA ILE A 20 -4.61 -1.75 -11.62
C ILE A 20 -5.94 -1.33 -12.25
N GLU A 21 -5.94 -0.19 -12.94
CA GLU A 21 -7.18 0.41 -13.49
C GLU A 21 -7.86 -0.49 -14.51
N SER A 22 -7.10 -1.20 -15.34
CA SER A 22 -7.63 -2.14 -16.35
C SER A 22 -8.46 -3.27 -15.74
N GLU A 23 -8.15 -3.65 -14.50
CA GLU A 23 -8.82 -4.73 -13.77
C GLU A 23 -9.74 -4.19 -12.67
N ASN A 24 -9.87 -2.87 -12.56
CA ASN A 24 -10.57 -2.19 -11.47
C ASN A 24 -10.22 -2.77 -10.09
N THR A 25 -8.94 -3.08 -9.89
CA THR A 25 -8.45 -3.86 -8.75
C THR A 25 -7.35 -3.10 -8.01
N VAL A 26 -7.40 -3.13 -6.68
CA VAL A 26 -6.34 -2.61 -5.82
C VAL A 26 -5.52 -3.78 -5.27
N LYS A 27 -4.24 -3.84 -5.64
CA LYS A 27 -3.32 -4.88 -5.20
C LYS A 27 -2.54 -4.40 -3.99
N ILE A 28 -2.69 -5.10 -2.86
CA ILE A 28 -1.91 -4.80 -1.66
C ILE A 28 -0.54 -5.48 -1.77
N LEU A 29 0.52 -4.68 -1.67
CA LEU A 29 1.90 -5.18 -1.79
C LEU A 29 2.49 -5.52 -0.42
N ARG A 30 2.29 -4.66 0.57
CA ARG A 30 2.85 -4.80 1.93
C ARG A 30 2.09 -3.94 2.93
N MET A 31 1.98 -4.43 4.16
CA MET A 31 1.49 -3.67 5.30
C MET A 31 2.59 -3.62 6.36
N TRP A 32 3.11 -2.44 6.64
CA TRP A 32 4.15 -2.26 7.65
C TRP A 32 3.48 -2.07 8.99
N THR A 33 3.66 -3.04 9.88
CA THR A 33 3.67 -2.79 11.31
C THR A 33 5.01 -2.13 11.63
N HIS A 34 5.02 -1.06 12.41
CA HIS A 34 6.30 -0.57 12.93
C HIS A 34 6.91 -1.69 13.78
N TYR A 35 8.25 -1.83 13.75
CA TYR A 35 8.96 -2.91 14.45
C TYR A 35 8.44 -3.06 15.88
N GLU A 36 8.17 -4.31 16.27
CA GLU A 36 7.89 -4.72 17.66
C GLU A 36 8.97 -4.26 18.63
#